data_AF-A0A7S0JUZ9-F1
#
_entry.id   AF-A0A7S0JUZ9-F1
#
_cell.length_a   1.000
_cell.length_b   1.000
_cell.length_c   1.000
_cell.angle_alpha   90.00
_cell.angle_beta   90.00
_cell.angle_gamma   90.00
#
_symmetry.space_group_name_H-M   'P 1'
#
loop_
_entity.id
_entity.type
_entity.pdbx_description
1 polymer ?
#
loop_
_entity_poly.entity_id
_entity_poly.type
_entity_poly.pdbx_seq_one_letter_code
_entity_poly.pdbx_strand_id
1 'polypeptide(L)'
;VPASVAGLCLPEGAKLRQPYRTDPPPVPEYCIPVLSDASGGRFFLHTLIVWEELTEQQLADLDRTVFQLPGPPSAHGPILGPRAMVLVSPLMLPAARQALVQLYRLSFASSECPWERVVHALLGVPVPPLGGLSVRHTIGDEELAFWRPPANRRAAPDNLEIPLKLLLKALPRDQLLIAFRCMLAGRAVVLVCSSVLALTHAAEALVALQYPFDFPGVYAPVLPSPPSAGAL
;
A
#
# COMPACT_ATOMS: atom_id res chain seq x y z
N VAL A 1 -12.60 11.37 3.93
CA VAL A 1 -12.03 10.03 3.66
C VAL A 1 -12.65 9.06 4.66
N PRO A 2 -13.14 7.87 4.27
CA PRO A 2 -13.67 6.90 5.23
C PRO A 2 -12.62 6.60 6.31
N ALA A 3 -13.00 6.58 7.58
CA ALA A 3 -12.07 6.35 8.69
C ALA A 3 -11.28 5.02 8.55
N SER A 4 -11.86 4.04 7.86
CA SER A 4 -11.23 2.76 7.51
C SER A 4 -9.98 2.89 6.64
N VAL A 5 -9.90 3.90 5.77
CA VAL A 5 -8.73 4.08 4.88
C VAL A 5 -7.50 4.45 5.69
N ALA A 6 -7.62 5.29 6.72
CA ALA A 6 -6.50 5.71 7.54
C ALA A 6 -5.88 4.51 8.30
N GLY A 7 -6.71 3.65 8.90
CA GLY A 7 -6.25 2.44 9.57
C GLY A 7 -5.59 1.43 8.62
N LEU A 8 -6.10 1.30 7.39
CA LEU A 8 -5.51 0.40 6.38
C LEU A 8 -4.17 0.92 5.84
N CYS A 9 -4.02 2.23 5.69
CA CYS A 9 -2.80 2.84 5.16
C CYS A 9 -1.62 2.81 6.15
N LEU A 10 -1.91 2.60 7.43
CA LEU A 10 -0.92 2.33 8.48
C LEU A 10 -1.26 0.98 9.14
N PRO A 11 -1.01 -0.16 8.47
CA PRO A 11 -1.51 -1.46 8.90
C PRO A 11 -0.92 -1.94 10.24
N GLU A 12 0.25 -1.45 10.61
CA GLU A 12 0.86 -1.70 11.92
C GLU A 12 0.42 -0.72 13.01
N GLY A 13 -0.53 0.18 12.69
CA GLY A 13 -0.89 1.33 13.49
C GLY A 13 0.05 2.52 13.32
N ALA A 14 -0.39 3.69 13.77
CA ALA A 14 0.47 4.85 13.87
C ALA A 14 1.39 4.68 15.08
N LYS A 15 2.63 4.24 14.85
CA LYS A 15 3.66 4.11 15.89
C LYS A 15 4.68 5.23 15.73
N LEU A 16 5.14 5.80 16.84
CA LEU A 16 6.27 6.74 16.81
C LEU A 16 7.59 5.96 16.74
N ARG A 17 8.55 6.49 16.01
CA ARG A 17 9.93 5.97 15.98
C ARG A 17 10.87 7.04 16.53
N GLN A 18 11.89 6.61 17.27
CA GLN A 18 12.95 7.51 17.72
C GLN A 18 14.30 6.84 17.50
N PRO A 19 14.81 6.87 16.26
CA PRO A 19 16.11 6.29 15.95
C PRO A 19 17.22 7.03 16.70
N TYR A 20 18.39 6.41 16.86
CA TYR A 20 19.56 7.14 17.34
C TYR A 20 19.97 8.18 16.30
N ARG A 21 20.59 9.28 16.75
CA ARG A 21 21.04 10.34 15.83
C ARG A 21 22.08 9.87 14.80
N THR A 22 22.77 8.77 15.12
CA THR A 22 23.75 8.11 14.26
C THR A 22 23.12 7.13 13.28
N ASP A 23 21.86 6.74 13.50
CA ASP A 23 21.19 5.79 12.61
C ASP A 23 20.84 6.48 11.28
N PRO A 24 20.87 5.75 10.15
CA PRO A 24 20.37 6.29 8.91
C PRO A 24 18.88 6.62 9.02
N PRO A 25 18.39 7.61 8.25
CA PRO A 25 16.97 7.91 8.22
C PRO A 25 16.18 6.68 7.77
N PRO A 26 15.00 6.42 8.38
CA PRO A 26 14.15 5.30 7.99
C PRO A 26 13.77 5.40 6.51
N VAL A 27 13.86 4.26 5.82
CA VAL A 27 13.53 4.17 4.40
C VAL A 27 12.01 4.28 4.20
N PRO A 28 11.52 5.02 3.19
CA PRO A 28 10.10 5.02 2.84
C PRO A 28 9.58 3.63 2.50
N GLU A 29 8.44 3.28 3.06
CA GLU A 29 7.78 1.99 2.86
C GLU A 29 6.66 2.14 1.83
N TYR A 30 6.38 1.09 1.06
CA TYR A 30 5.29 1.08 0.09
C TYR A 30 4.46 -0.18 0.25
N CYS A 31 3.14 -0.03 0.36
CA CYS A 31 2.21 -1.12 0.49
C CYS A 31 0.95 -0.88 -0.34
N ILE A 32 0.16 -1.94 -0.54
CA ILE A 32 -1.10 -1.87 -1.29
C ILE A 32 -2.20 -2.58 -0.50
N PRO A 33 -2.76 -1.98 0.56
CA PRO A 33 -3.96 -2.51 1.21
C PRO A 33 -5.14 -2.52 0.23
N VAL A 34 -6.13 -3.38 0.48
CA VAL A 34 -7.34 -3.47 -0.36
C VAL A 34 -8.57 -3.17 0.48
N LEU A 35 -9.38 -2.24 -0.01
CA LEU A 35 -10.71 -1.94 0.50
C LEU A 35 -11.74 -2.66 -0.36
N SER A 36 -12.58 -3.48 0.26
CA SER A 36 -13.70 -4.15 -0.41
C SER A 36 -15.00 -3.44 -0.06
N ASP A 37 -15.86 -3.19 -1.06
CA ASP A 37 -17.20 -2.65 -0.85
C ASP A 37 -18.24 -3.77 -0.61
N ALA A 38 -19.46 -3.38 -0.24
CA ALA A 38 -20.55 -4.33 0.03
C ALA A 38 -21.05 -5.09 -1.22
N SER A 39 -20.74 -4.59 -2.42
CA SER A 39 -21.07 -5.23 -3.70
C SER A 39 -19.97 -6.18 -4.20
N GLY A 40 -18.86 -6.31 -3.47
CA GLY A 40 -17.70 -7.12 -3.85
C GLY A 40 -16.68 -6.38 -4.72
N GLY A 41 -16.90 -5.10 -5.00
CA GLY A 41 -15.92 -4.23 -5.65
C GLY A 41 -14.69 -4.04 -4.77
N ARG A 42 -13.52 -3.91 -5.40
CA ARG A 42 -12.22 -3.79 -4.70
C ARG A 42 -11.51 -2.53 -5.13
N PHE A 43 -10.94 -1.83 -4.16
CA PHE A 43 -10.10 -0.66 -4.35
C PHE A 43 -8.73 -0.92 -3.74
N PHE A 44 -7.70 -0.79 -4.57
CA PHE A 44 -6.30 -0.84 -4.19
C PHE A 44 -5.87 0.53 -3.66
N LEU A 45 -5.40 0.54 -2.42
CA LEU A 45 -4.85 1.71 -1.77
C LEU A 45 -3.34 1.71 -2.00
N HIS A 46 -2.87 2.36 -3.05
CA HIS A 46 -1.43 2.49 -3.27
C HIS A 46 -0.88 3.49 -2.26
N THR A 47 -0.11 3.01 -1.28
CA THR A 47 0.27 3.81 -0.12
C THR A 47 1.79 3.91 -0.02
N LEU A 48 2.29 5.14 -0.05
CA LEU A 48 3.68 5.48 0.30
C LEU A 48 3.70 5.98 1.75
N ILE A 49 4.44 5.30 2.62
CA ILE A 49 4.62 5.65 4.02
C ILE A 49 6.01 6.25 4.18
N VAL A 50 6.06 7.46 4.72
CA VAL A 50 7.28 8.21 5.02
C VAL A 50 7.31 8.53 6.51
N TRP A 51 8.52 8.73 7.03
CA TRP A 51 8.76 8.97 8.44
C TRP A 51 9.35 10.36 8.59
N GLU A 52 8.59 11.27 9.19
CA GLU A 52 8.93 12.68 9.29
C GLU A 52 9.09 13.10 10.74
N GLU A 53 10.00 14.04 10.98
CA GLU A 53 10.17 14.66 12.29
C GLU A 53 8.92 15.42 12.70
N LEU A 54 8.45 15.15 13.92
CA LEU A 54 7.32 15.87 14.50
C LEU A 54 7.79 17.20 15.06
N THR A 55 7.07 18.27 14.74
CA THR A 55 7.34 19.59 15.32
C THR A 55 6.96 19.62 16.80
N GLU A 56 7.49 20.59 17.55
CA GLU A 56 7.15 20.77 18.97
C GLU A 56 5.64 20.92 19.20
N GLN A 57 4.94 21.60 18.29
CA GLN A 57 3.47 21.74 18.33
C GLN A 57 2.78 20.39 18.13
N GLN A 58 3.21 19.61 17.13
CA GLN A 58 2.65 18.28 16.89
C GLN A 58 2.89 17.34 18.08
N LEU A 59 4.05 17.44 18.74
CA LEU A 59 4.36 16.68 19.95
C LEU A 59 3.49 17.11 21.15
N ALA A 60 3.14 18.39 21.25
CA ALA A 60 2.26 18.90 22.30
C ALA A 60 0.81 18.42 22.10
N ASP A 61 0.36 18.35 20.85
CA ASP A 61 -1.00 17.93 20.47
C ASP A 61 -1.17 16.40 20.39
N LEU A 62 -0.11 15.62 20.57
CA LEU A 62 -0.17 14.17 20.56
C LEU A 62 -1.06 13.64 21.69
N ASP A 63 -2.04 12.82 21.32
CA ASP A 63 -2.81 12.05 22.28
C ASP A 63 -1.93 10.98 22.95
N ARG A 64 -1.48 11.28 24.17
CA ARG A 64 -0.61 10.40 24.97
C ARG A 64 -1.31 9.14 25.46
N THR A 65 -2.63 9.04 25.35
CA THR A 65 -3.36 7.80 25.63
C THR A 65 -3.21 6.79 24.48
N VAL A 66 -2.95 7.27 23.26
CA VAL A 66 -2.78 6.46 22.05
C VAL A 66 -1.30 6.27 21.72
N PHE A 67 -0.49 7.32 21.82
CA PHE A 67 0.93 7.30 21.47
C PHE A 67 1.82 7.28 22.70
N GLN A 68 2.52 6.17 22.92
CA GLN A 68 3.58 6.12 23.91
C GLN A 68 4.83 6.82 23.36
N LEU A 69 5.32 7.82 24.10
CA LEU A 69 6.57 8.49 23.75
C LEU A 69 7.74 7.52 24.01
N PRO A 70 8.67 7.41 23.05
CA PRO A 70 9.91 6.66 23.26
C PRO A 70 10.77 7.28 24.38
N GLY A 71 11.68 6.49 24.94
CA GLY A 71 12.37 6.71 26.23
C GLY A 71 13.23 7.99 26.34
N PRO A 72 13.90 8.21 27.49
CA PRO A 72 14.47 9.50 27.85
C PRO A 72 15.57 9.99 26.88
N PRO A 73 15.66 11.32 26.64
CA PRO A 73 16.19 11.94 25.42
C PRO A 73 17.72 12.00 25.25
N SER A 74 18.53 11.46 26.16
CA SER A 74 19.95 11.84 26.23
C SER A 74 20.86 11.26 25.13
N ALA A 75 20.39 10.29 24.34
CA ALA A 75 21.12 9.73 23.18
C ALA A 75 20.28 9.56 21.91
N HIS A 76 18.97 9.80 21.99
CA HIS A 76 18.04 9.51 20.90
C HIS A 76 17.86 10.71 19.95
N GLY A 77 17.63 10.42 18.67
CA GLY A 77 17.35 11.42 17.64
C GLY A 77 15.94 12.02 17.75
N PRO A 78 15.51 12.77 16.72
CA PRO A 78 14.17 13.35 16.71
C PRO A 78 13.08 12.27 16.72
N ILE A 79 11.92 12.61 17.28
CA ILE A 79 10.75 11.74 17.25
C ILE A 79 10.12 11.83 15.86
N LEU A 80 10.01 10.69 15.20
CA LEU A 80 9.46 10.54 13.87
C LEU A 80 8.05 9.97 13.95
N GLY A 81 7.12 10.61 13.23
CA GLY A 81 5.76 10.14 13.01
C GLY A 81 5.58 9.60 11.58
N PRO A 82 4.74 8.58 11.37
CA PRO A 82 4.44 8.09 10.04
C PRO A 82 3.47 9.04 9.35
N ARG A 83 3.75 9.37 8.09
CA ARG A 83 2.80 10.00 7.16
C ARG A 83 2.58 9.10 5.97
N ALA A 84 1.35 9.07 5.48
CA ALA A 84 0.97 8.24 4.35
C ALA A 84 0.40 9.11 3.22
N MET A 85 0.95 8.96 2.02
CA MET A 85 0.35 9.47 0.79
C MET A 85 -0.27 8.31 0.02
N VAL A 86 -1.54 8.46 -0.38
CA VAL A 86 -2.37 7.34 -0.84
C VAL A 86 -3.04 7.69 -2.16
N LEU A 87 -2.86 6.82 -3.16
CA LEU A 87 -3.63 6.82 -4.41
C LEU A 87 -4.62 5.66 -4.39
N VAL A 88 -5.91 5.97 -4.48
CA VAL A 88 -6.99 4.97 -4.47
C VAL A 88 -7.40 4.65 -5.89
N SER A 89 -7.38 3.37 -6.27
CA SER A 89 -7.66 2.92 -7.63
C SER A 89 -8.39 1.58 -7.64
N PRO A 90 -9.35 1.33 -8.55
CA PRO A 90 -9.93 0.00 -8.74
C PRO A 90 -8.93 -1.00 -9.39
N LEU A 91 -7.77 -0.52 -9.84
CA LEU A 91 -6.72 -1.31 -10.49
C LEU A 91 -5.42 -1.24 -9.69
N MET A 92 -4.65 -2.33 -9.67
CA MET A 92 -3.26 -2.31 -9.20
C MET A 92 -2.36 -1.64 -10.24
N LEU A 93 -2.19 -0.33 -10.09
CA LEU A 93 -1.38 0.49 -11.00
C LEU A 93 0.12 0.22 -10.82
N PRO A 94 0.85 -0.27 -11.86
CA PRO A 94 2.27 -0.60 -11.72
C PRO A 94 3.16 0.63 -11.45
N ALA A 95 2.79 1.80 -11.97
CA ALA A 95 3.52 3.05 -11.79
C ALA A 95 3.10 3.86 -10.54
N ALA A 96 2.14 3.38 -9.72
CA ALA A 96 1.63 4.15 -8.58
C ALA A 96 2.71 4.45 -7.54
N ARG A 97 3.60 3.49 -7.25
CA ARG A 97 4.73 3.72 -6.33
C ARG A 97 5.61 4.87 -6.82
N GLN A 98 5.97 4.86 -8.10
CA GLN A 98 6.81 5.90 -8.70
C GLN A 98 6.07 7.25 -8.70
N ALA A 99 4.79 7.27 -9.05
CA ALA A 99 3.96 8.47 -9.00
C ALA A 99 3.95 9.11 -7.60
N LEU A 100 3.69 8.32 -6.55
CA LEU A 100 3.67 8.80 -5.16
C LEU A 100 5.05 9.28 -4.71
N VAL A 101 6.12 8.60 -5.10
CA VAL A 101 7.49 9.04 -4.80
C VAL A 101 7.80 10.39 -5.46
N GLN A 102 7.40 10.60 -6.72
CA GLN A 102 7.62 11.89 -7.38
C GLN A 102 6.75 12.99 -6.78
N LEU A 103 5.48 12.70 -6.46
CA LEU A 103 4.62 13.66 -5.77
C LEU A 103 5.21 14.06 -4.42
N TYR A 104 5.72 13.10 -3.65
CA TYR A 104 6.39 13.38 -2.37
C TYR A 104 7.66 14.21 -2.56
N ARG A 105 8.48 13.95 -3.59
CA ARG A 105 9.65 14.78 -3.88
C ARG A 105 9.26 16.22 -4.24
N LEU A 106 8.25 16.37 -5.09
CA LEU A 106 7.76 17.67 -5.54
C LEU A 106 7.14 18.49 -4.40
N SER A 107 6.60 17.87 -3.34
CA SER A 107 6.06 18.63 -2.21
C SER A 107 7.09 19.42 -1.42
N PHE A 108 8.38 19.09 -1.56
CA PHE A 108 9.48 19.86 -0.96
C PHE A 108 10.20 20.77 -1.96
N ALA A 109 10.01 20.53 -3.26
CA ALA A 109 10.65 21.33 -4.29
C ALA A 109 9.92 22.67 -4.42
N SER A 110 10.68 23.76 -4.54
CA SER A 110 10.14 25.03 -5.02
C SER A 110 9.79 24.90 -6.51
N SER A 111 8.59 24.41 -6.81
CA SER A 111 8.09 24.29 -8.18
C SER A 111 7.36 25.56 -8.60
N GLU A 112 7.57 25.99 -9.85
CA GLU A 112 6.74 27.04 -10.47
C GLU A 112 5.31 26.56 -10.73
N CYS A 113 5.09 25.24 -10.78
CA CYS A 113 3.79 24.65 -10.98
C CYS A 113 3.09 24.40 -9.63
N PRO A 114 1.87 24.94 -9.41
CA PRO A 114 1.09 24.62 -8.22
C PRO A 114 0.87 23.11 -8.07
N TRP A 115 0.98 22.60 -6.85
CA TRP A 115 0.84 21.18 -6.56
C TRP A 115 -0.53 20.62 -7.01
N GLU A 116 -1.58 21.44 -6.96
CA GLU A 116 -2.93 21.08 -7.40
C GLU A 116 -2.95 20.73 -8.88
N ARG A 117 -2.17 21.43 -9.71
CA ARG A 117 -2.08 21.16 -11.15
C ARG A 117 -1.37 19.83 -11.42
N VAL A 118 -0.32 19.53 -10.65
CA VAL A 118 0.40 18.24 -10.76
C VAL A 118 -0.52 17.08 -10.40
N VAL A 119 -1.26 17.21 -9.30
CA VAL A 119 -2.24 16.20 -8.87
C VAL A 119 -3.37 16.07 -9.89
N HIS A 120 -3.91 17.18 -10.39
CA HIS A 120 -4.95 17.17 -11.42
C HIS A 120 -4.47 16.48 -12.71
N ALA A 121 -3.24 16.75 -13.13
CA ALA A 121 -2.64 16.13 -14.31
C ALA A 121 -2.51 14.60 -14.14
N LEU A 122 -2.07 14.12 -12.97
CA LEU A 122 -1.99 12.70 -12.67
C LEU A 122 -3.38 12.04 -12.66
N LEU A 123 -4.38 12.68 -12.04
CA LEU A 123 -5.76 12.18 -12.01
C LEU A 123 -6.44 12.21 -13.39
N GLY A 124 -5.97 13.09 -14.28
CA GLY A 124 -6.41 13.18 -15.67
C GLY A 124 -5.78 12.14 -16.60
N VAL A 125 -4.82 11.33 -16.14
CA VAL A 125 -4.21 10.28 -16.95
C VAL A 125 -5.27 9.25 -17.34
N PRO A 126 -5.50 9.00 -18.64
CA PRO A 126 -6.53 8.06 -19.07
C PRO A 126 -6.15 6.64 -18.66
N VAL A 127 -7.16 5.86 -18.24
CA VAL A 127 -6.97 4.44 -17.95
C VAL A 127 -6.55 3.71 -19.23
N PRO A 128 -5.40 2.99 -19.24
CA PRO A 128 -4.96 2.28 -20.44
C PRO A 128 -6.02 1.26 -20.93
N PRO A 129 -6.13 1.02 -22.25
CA PRO A 129 -6.92 -0.09 -22.76
C PRO A 129 -6.29 -1.44 -22.38
N LEU A 130 -7.12 -2.47 -22.18
CA LEU A 130 -6.66 -3.83 -21.87
C LEU A 130 -5.80 -4.40 -23.02
N GLY A 131 -4.53 -4.67 -22.74
CA GLY A 131 -3.57 -5.24 -23.72
C GLY A 131 -3.17 -4.31 -24.84
N GLY A 132 -3.54 -3.03 -24.75
CA GLY A 132 -3.15 -2.01 -25.71
C GLY A 132 -1.87 -1.30 -25.31
N LEU A 133 -1.63 -0.16 -25.95
CA LEU A 133 -0.44 0.67 -25.69
C LEU A 133 -0.44 1.22 -24.26
N SER A 134 0.77 1.30 -23.69
CA SER A 134 0.97 1.98 -22.41
C SER A 134 0.71 3.48 -22.55
N VAL A 135 0.00 4.05 -21.59
CA VAL A 135 -0.16 5.49 -21.42
C VAL A 135 1.05 6.01 -20.65
N ARG A 136 1.74 7.00 -21.21
CA ARG A 136 2.88 7.64 -20.56
C ARG A 136 2.49 9.00 -20.01
N HIS A 137 2.99 9.34 -18.83
CA HIS A 137 2.75 10.61 -18.17
C HIS A 137 3.98 11.02 -17.36
N THR A 138 4.42 12.26 -17.52
CA THR A 138 5.63 12.76 -16.84
C THR A 138 5.24 13.55 -15.60
N ILE A 139 5.87 13.23 -14.46
CA ILE A 139 5.73 13.97 -13.21
C ILE A 139 7.14 14.37 -12.75
N GLY A 140 7.39 15.68 -12.69
CA GLY A 140 8.73 16.20 -12.46
C GLY A 140 9.67 15.73 -13.58
N ASP A 141 10.77 15.09 -13.21
CA ASP A 141 11.79 14.60 -14.15
C ASP A 141 11.59 13.13 -14.55
N GLU A 142 10.48 12.49 -14.15
CA GLU A 142 10.29 11.06 -14.39
C GLU A 142 9.04 10.75 -15.23
N GLU A 143 9.26 9.92 -16.26
CA GLU A 143 8.21 9.39 -17.12
C GLU A 143 7.62 8.11 -16.51
N LEU A 144 6.34 8.16 -16.19
CA LEU A 144 5.56 7.05 -15.66
C LEU A 144 4.87 6.32 -16.82
N ALA A 145 4.90 4.98 -16.80
CA ALA A 145 4.22 4.15 -17.78
C ALA A 145 3.08 3.37 -17.12
N PHE A 146 1.85 3.71 -17.48
CA PHE A 146 0.64 3.00 -17.09
C PHE A 146 0.25 2.01 -18.20
N TRP A 147 0.01 0.76 -17.86
CA TRP A 147 -0.40 -0.25 -18.82
C TRP A 147 -1.32 -1.27 -18.15
N ARG A 148 -2.04 -2.04 -18.97
CA ARG A 148 -2.90 -3.13 -18.51
C ARG A 148 -2.74 -4.36 -19.39
N PRO A 149 -2.73 -5.57 -18.81
CA PRO A 149 -2.67 -6.80 -19.58
C PRO A 149 -3.91 -6.98 -20.47
N PRO A 150 -3.82 -7.80 -21.54
CA PRO A 150 -4.95 -8.08 -22.41
C PRO A 150 -6.07 -8.85 -21.71
N ALA A 151 -7.32 -8.66 -22.15
CA ALA A 151 -8.51 -9.22 -21.50
C ALA A 151 -8.56 -10.76 -21.48
N ASN A 152 -7.89 -11.43 -22.42
CA ASN A 152 -7.75 -12.89 -22.42
C ASN A 152 -6.81 -13.39 -21.31
N ARG A 153 -6.02 -12.51 -20.68
CA ARG A 153 -5.27 -12.77 -19.44
C ARG A 153 -6.08 -12.48 -18.17
N ARG A 154 -7.42 -12.37 -18.22
CA ARG A 154 -8.30 -12.16 -17.03
C ARG A 154 -8.06 -13.13 -15.85
N ALA A 155 -7.33 -14.22 -16.05
CA ALA A 155 -6.79 -15.07 -14.99
C ALA A 155 -5.76 -14.37 -14.07
N ALA A 156 -5.46 -13.10 -14.30
CA ALA A 156 -4.43 -12.34 -13.61
C ALA A 156 -4.96 -10.94 -13.24
N PRO A 157 -4.98 -10.53 -11.97
CA PRO A 157 -5.00 -9.10 -11.65
C PRO A 157 -3.90 -8.40 -12.44
N ASP A 158 -4.14 -7.14 -12.83
CA ASP A 158 -3.18 -6.34 -13.59
C ASP A 158 -1.78 -6.49 -12.96
N ASN A 159 -0.80 -7.02 -13.74
CA ASN A 159 0.55 -7.38 -13.31
C ASN A 159 0.78 -8.72 -12.56
N LEU A 160 -0.10 -9.74 -12.61
CA LEU A 160 0.04 -11.01 -11.86
C LEU A 160 1.42 -11.69 -11.95
N GLU A 161 2.20 -11.47 -13.00
CA GLU A 161 3.56 -12.02 -13.10
C GLU A 161 4.41 -11.70 -11.85
N ILE A 162 4.28 -10.51 -11.29
CA ILE A 162 4.97 -10.10 -10.05
C ILE A 162 4.37 -10.81 -8.82
N PRO A 163 3.06 -10.68 -8.50
CA PRO A 163 2.36 -11.46 -7.49
C PRO A 163 2.67 -12.96 -7.48
N LEU A 164 2.55 -13.62 -8.62
CA LEU A 164 2.71 -15.07 -8.74
C LEU A 164 4.16 -15.48 -8.52
N LYS A 165 5.12 -14.73 -9.08
CA LYS A 165 6.55 -14.96 -8.83
C LYS A 165 6.90 -14.78 -7.36
N LEU A 166 6.34 -13.77 -6.70
CA LEU A 166 6.54 -13.55 -5.26
C LEU A 166 5.92 -14.70 -4.44
N LEU A 167 4.69 -15.10 -4.74
CA LEU A 167 4.00 -16.21 -4.07
C LEU A 167 4.80 -17.51 -4.16
N LEU A 168 5.21 -17.90 -5.38
CA LEU A 168 5.94 -19.15 -5.64
C LEU A 168 7.34 -19.16 -5.01
N LYS A 169 7.93 -17.97 -4.77
CA LYS A 169 9.20 -17.84 -4.03
C LYS A 169 9.01 -17.84 -2.52
N ALA A 170 7.89 -17.30 -2.04
CA ALA A 170 7.64 -17.10 -0.61
C ALA A 170 7.05 -18.35 0.07
N LEU A 171 6.17 -19.10 -0.62
CA LEU A 171 5.52 -20.29 -0.06
C LEU A 171 6.13 -21.58 -0.63
N PRO A 172 6.50 -22.54 0.24
CA PRO A 172 6.79 -23.90 -0.18
C PRO A 172 5.61 -24.52 -0.94
N ARG A 173 5.92 -25.40 -1.89
CA ARG A 173 4.92 -26.09 -2.73
C ARG A 173 3.78 -26.71 -1.92
N ASP A 174 4.09 -27.37 -0.81
CA ASP A 174 3.08 -28.09 -0.01
C ASP A 174 2.11 -27.12 0.67
N GLN A 175 2.62 -26.01 1.20
CA GLN A 175 1.77 -24.96 1.80
C GLN A 175 0.91 -24.27 0.76
N LEU A 176 1.44 -24.04 -0.43
CA LEU A 176 0.67 -23.49 -1.56
C LEU A 176 -0.49 -24.42 -1.95
N LEU A 177 -0.24 -25.72 -2.06
CA LEU A 177 -1.28 -26.71 -2.38
C LEU A 177 -2.34 -26.81 -1.28
N ILE A 178 -1.94 -26.71 0.00
CA ILE A 178 -2.88 -26.69 1.13
C ILE A 178 -3.75 -25.44 1.07
N ALA A 179 -3.15 -24.25 0.89
CA ALA A 179 -3.89 -23.00 0.77
C ALA A 179 -4.90 -23.06 -0.38
N PHE A 180 -4.46 -23.51 -1.56
CA PHE A 180 -5.34 -23.65 -2.73
C PHE A 180 -6.50 -24.62 -2.47
N ARG A 181 -6.24 -25.79 -1.86
CA ARG A 181 -7.29 -26.75 -1.48
C ARG A 181 -8.27 -26.16 -0.48
N CYS A 182 -7.79 -25.44 0.53
CA CYS A 182 -8.63 -24.77 1.51
C CYS A 182 -9.54 -23.73 0.85
N MET A 183 -9.01 -22.92 -0.08
CA MET A 183 -9.79 -21.94 -0.82
C MET A 183 -10.88 -22.60 -1.68
N LEU A 184 -10.54 -23.64 -2.44
CA LEU A 184 -11.53 -24.40 -3.24
C LEU A 184 -12.62 -25.06 -2.38
N ALA A 185 -12.30 -25.44 -1.15
CA ALA A 185 -13.26 -25.98 -0.19
C ALA A 185 -14.07 -24.90 0.55
N GLY A 186 -13.93 -23.62 0.20
CA GLY A 186 -14.60 -22.50 0.86
C GLY A 186 -14.15 -22.27 2.32
N ARG A 187 -12.96 -22.77 2.69
CA ARG A 187 -12.41 -22.58 4.04
C ARG A 187 -11.65 -21.26 4.15
N ALA A 188 -11.67 -20.67 5.35
CA ALA A 188 -10.86 -19.50 5.65
C ALA A 188 -9.36 -19.82 5.53
N VAL A 189 -8.62 -18.95 4.85
CA VAL A 189 -7.16 -19.01 4.72
C VAL A 189 -6.58 -17.71 5.25
N VAL A 190 -5.63 -17.83 6.17
CA VAL A 190 -4.90 -16.69 6.74
C VAL A 190 -3.46 -16.76 6.27
N LEU A 191 -2.99 -15.66 5.70
CA LEU A 191 -1.60 -15.48 5.29
C LEU A 191 -0.89 -14.59 6.31
N VAL A 192 0.35 -14.93 6.65
CA VAL A 192 1.18 -14.13 7.56
C VAL A 192 2.47 -13.80 6.85
N CYS A 193 2.82 -12.51 6.81
CA CYS A 193 4.05 -12.02 6.21
C CYS A 193 4.51 -10.77 6.94
N SER A 194 5.83 -10.57 7.05
CA SER A 194 6.41 -9.33 7.58
C SER A 194 6.25 -8.15 6.63
N SER A 195 6.13 -8.40 5.33
CA SER A 195 5.95 -7.37 4.32
C SER A 195 4.49 -7.30 3.86
N VAL A 196 3.81 -6.19 4.14
CA VAL A 196 2.43 -5.94 3.72
C VAL A 196 2.27 -6.00 2.19
N LEU A 197 3.24 -5.46 1.43
CA LEU A 197 3.20 -5.51 -0.04
C LEU A 197 3.23 -6.96 -0.58
N ALA A 198 4.18 -7.76 -0.08
CA ALA A 198 4.28 -9.18 -0.41
C ALA A 198 3.02 -9.96 -0.01
N LEU A 199 2.40 -9.61 1.13
CA LEU A 199 1.14 -10.19 1.58
C LEU A 199 0.00 -9.93 0.58
N THR A 200 -0.21 -8.68 0.17
CA THR A 200 -1.20 -8.32 -0.86
C THR A 200 -0.92 -9.07 -2.16
N HIS A 201 0.33 -9.07 -2.62
CA HIS A 201 0.72 -9.78 -3.83
C HIS A 201 0.46 -11.30 -3.73
N ALA A 202 0.79 -11.93 -2.61
CA ALA A 202 0.52 -13.35 -2.40
C ALA A 202 -0.99 -13.65 -2.40
N ALA A 203 -1.80 -12.79 -1.75
CA ALA A 203 -3.25 -12.94 -1.71
C ALA A 203 -3.89 -12.77 -3.10
N GLU A 204 -3.49 -11.76 -3.87
CA GLU A 204 -3.92 -11.55 -5.25
C GLU A 204 -3.57 -12.74 -6.14
N ALA A 205 -2.36 -13.30 -5.98
CA ALA A 205 -1.94 -14.48 -6.74
C ALA A 205 -2.74 -15.73 -6.39
N LEU A 206 -3.02 -15.96 -5.11
CA LEU A 206 -3.86 -17.08 -4.67
C LEU A 206 -5.30 -16.97 -5.17
N VAL A 207 -5.86 -15.74 -5.14
CA VAL A 207 -7.19 -15.48 -5.70
C VAL A 207 -7.20 -15.79 -7.20
N ALA A 208 -6.19 -15.33 -7.92
CA ALA A 208 -6.06 -15.52 -9.36
C ALA A 208 -5.92 -16.99 -9.79
N LEU A 209 -5.28 -17.83 -8.96
CA LEU A 209 -5.16 -19.27 -9.22
C LEU A 209 -6.51 -20.01 -9.28
N GLN A 210 -7.60 -19.42 -8.79
CA GLN A 210 -8.94 -20.00 -8.88
C GLN A 210 -9.59 -19.84 -10.25
N TYR A 211 -8.93 -19.15 -11.20
CA TYR A 211 -9.42 -19.02 -12.56
C TYR A 211 -9.90 -20.37 -13.13
N PRO A 212 -11.07 -20.41 -13.80
CA PRO A 212 -11.92 -19.29 -14.24
C PRO A 212 -12.97 -18.82 -13.21
N PHE A 213 -12.90 -19.28 -11.97
CA PHE A 213 -13.87 -18.94 -10.93
C PHE A 213 -13.51 -17.65 -10.20
N ASP A 214 -14.53 -16.88 -9.84
CA ASP A 214 -14.38 -15.75 -8.93
C ASP A 214 -14.26 -16.24 -7.48
N PHE A 215 -13.47 -15.53 -6.67
CA PHE A 215 -13.37 -15.83 -5.24
C PHE A 215 -14.66 -15.39 -4.52
N PRO A 216 -15.45 -16.31 -3.94
CA PRO A 216 -16.75 -15.98 -3.35
C PRO A 216 -16.67 -15.52 -1.89
N GLY A 217 -15.48 -15.59 -1.27
CA GLY A 217 -15.29 -15.30 0.14
C GLY A 217 -14.99 -13.82 0.45
N VAL A 218 -14.90 -13.52 1.75
CA VAL A 218 -14.43 -12.21 2.22
C VAL A 218 -12.97 -12.03 1.86
N TYR A 219 -12.67 -10.96 1.12
CA TYR A 219 -11.31 -10.61 0.71
C TYR A 219 -10.79 -9.41 1.51
N ALA A 220 -9.84 -9.68 2.40
CA ALA A 220 -9.16 -8.69 3.23
C ALA A 220 -7.67 -9.09 3.36
N PRO A 221 -6.82 -8.78 2.37
CA PRO A 221 -5.43 -9.23 2.34
C PRO A 221 -4.57 -8.60 3.44
N VAL A 222 -4.97 -7.42 3.92
CA VAL A 222 -4.31 -6.70 5.02
C VAL A 222 -5.38 -6.40 6.06
N LEU A 223 -5.17 -6.90 7.28
CA LEU A 223 -5.98 -6.56 8.43
C LEU A 223 -5.22 -5.52 9.24
N PRO A 224 -5.79 -4.32 9.48
CA PRO A 224 -5.13 -3.32 10.29
C PRO A 224 -5.03 -3.82 11.72
N SER A 225 -3.93 -3.49 12.38
CA SER A 225 -3.81 -3.71 13.81
C SER A 225 -4.96 -2.98 14.51
N PRO A 226 -5.61 -3.58 15.52
CA PRO A 226 -6.58 -2.86 16.31
C PRO A 226 -5.90 -1.60 16.87
N PRO A 227 -6.61 -0.46 16.97
CA PRO A 227 -6.06 0.68 17.69
C PRO A 227 -5.64 0.19 19.07
N SER A 228 -4.42 0.52 19.49
CA SER A 228 -3.93 0.19 20.83
C SER A 228 -4.99 0.63 21.85
N ALA A 229 -5.35 -0.27 22.76
CA ALA A 229 -6.42 -0.08 23.74
C ALA A 229 -6.37 1.32 24.38
N GLY A 230 -7.28 2.21 23.97
CA GLY A 230 -7.25 3.63 24.33
C GLY A 230 -8.00 4.54 23.37
N ALA A 231 -8.17 4.16 22.10
CA ALA A 231 -8.94 4.94 21.13
C ALA A 231 -10.37 4.40 20.92
N LEU A 232 -11.28 4.74 21.83
CA LEU A 232 -12.73 4.81 21.60
C LEU A 232 -13.27 6.10 22.21
#